data_AF-A0A1G3M7G0-F1
#
_entry.id   AF-A0A1G3M7G0-F1
#
_cell.length_a   1.000
_cell.length_b   1.000
_cell.length_c   1.000
_cell.angle_alpha   90.00
_cell.angle_beta   90.00
_cell.angle_gamma   90.00
#
_symmetry.space_group_name_H-M   'P 1'
#
loop_
_entity.id
_entity.type
_entity.pdbx_description
1 polymer ?
#
loop_
_entity_poly.entity_id
_entity_poly.type
_entity_poly.pdbx_seq_one_letter_code
_entity_poly.pdbx_strand_id
1 'polypeptide(L)'
;MSAIDRVAQRYLDAAALIKLREDGGLLIVSGPYDAMKDVYPKLKRLGFTYNGMDKSWRLPVAKATPQIRQKVEALLKAANPDPVDVAKKEADVRALFQEALTAKLTAFKFTQAPNPNTIILTGMTFPMKDEAKAAGGSWGEGVVQGYLFTVGAIEPAAFKKFLGQLDHQSDQYKAQQVKTLAVVGDGKTWPTIGVTMTYVSGRGVVLRGNTRPFREDIRSLFARPSWTTEWLISSLEKATSFERLMMLFDDAEVKAKAEADAVAKATPANVPAPAATCRPNRKPGYCSVCGHPVQIGEGCIYQVYDPNIESDYDDDMRWVVRHKDTALCSRLKRERQEHQEQEHQKAMGKLEARRKLRELAMKDGDYLPGEHRLPDEQIYIEGRNSVIYGGGIWVVIEPDKRHFWYVINNGADGDDWSSNNVLTGGAGAIGRKVPLTDEALAIIEAAKE
;
A
#
# COMPACT_ATOMS: atom_id res chain seq x y z
N MET A 1 2.80 10.45 -34.51
CA MET A 1 3.32 9.71 -33.35
C MET A 1 2.61 10.19 -32.09
N SER A 2 1.99 9.26 -31.37
CA SER A 2 1.40 9.50 -30.05
C SER A 2 2.48 9.81 -28.99
N ALA A 3 2.09 10.28 -27.81
CA ALA A 3 3.02 10.51 -26.71
C ALA A 3 3.71 9.21 -26.24
N ILE A 4 2.98 8.09 -26.27
CA ILE A 4 3.50 6.76 -25.98
C ILE A 4 4.51 6.34 -27.05
N ASP A 5 4.23 6.62 -28.33
CA ASP A 5 5.19 6.34 -29.42
C ASP A 5 6.48 7.16 -29.25
N ARG A 6 6.43 8.38 -28.71
CA ARG A 6 7.63 9.20 -28.46
C ARG A 6 8.45 8.69 -27.28
N VAL A 7 7.82 8.16 -26.23
CA VAL A 7 8.52 7.53 -25.09
C VAL A 7 9.09 6.17 -25.49
N ALA A 8 8.31 5.35 -26.21
CA ALA A 8 8.76 4.08 -26.77
C ALA A 8 9.88 4.29 -27.80
N GLN A 9 9.79 5.31 -28.66
CA GLN A 9 10.87 5.69 -29.59
C GLN A 9 12.09 6.20 -28.83
N ARG A 10 11.94 6.96 -27.74
CA ARG A 10 13.08 7.33 -26.86
C ARG A 10 13.72 6.12 -26.19
N TYR A 11 12.96 5.10 -25.85
CA TYR A 11 13.46 3.84 -25.27
C TYR A 11 14.09 2.91 -26.32
N LEU A 12 13.53 2.85 -27.53
CA LEU A 12 14.11 2.18 -28.69
C LEU A 12 15.38 2.90 -29.19
N ASP A 13 15.39 4.23 -29.12
CA ASP A 13 16.56 5.06 -29.40
C ASP A 13 17.62 4.96 -28.28
N ALA A 14 17.19 4.58 -27.07
CA ALA A 14 18.04 4.27 -25.93
C ALA A 14 18.42 2.78 -25.85
N ALA A 15 17.97 1.95 -26.79
CA ALA A 15 18.48 0.59 -26.94
C ALA A 15 19.93 0.67 -27.43
N ALA A 16 20.84 0.59 -26.45
CA ALA A 16 22.27 0.28 -26.51
C ALA A 16 23.23 1.18 -27.32
N LEU A 17 22.77 2.03 -28.23
CA LEU A 17 23.68 2.72 -29.14
C LEU A 17 23.93 4.18 -28.76
N ILE A 18 25.20 4.53 -28.65
CA ILE A 18 25.67 5.90 -28.61
C ILE A 18 25.56 6.48 -30.02
N LYS A 19 24.84 7.59 -30.14
CA LYS A 19 24.53 8.25 -31.42
C LYS A 19 25.36 9.52 -31.58
N LEU A 20 25.83 9.74 -32.80
CA LEU A 20 26.36 11.02 -33.28
C LEU A 20 25.29 11.70 -34.12
N ARG A 21 24.99 12.97 -33.84
CA ARG A 21 24.15 13.80 -34.72
C ARG A 21 24.67 15.22 -34.80
N GLU A 22 24.32 15.91 -35.87
CA GLU A 22 24.52 17.35 -36.00
C GLU A 22 23.18 18.06 -35.91
N ASP A 23 23.10 19.06 -35.03
CA ASP A 23 21.89 19.85 -34.84
C ASP A 23 22.25 21.26 -34.34
N GLY A 24 21.65 22.29 -34.94
CA GLY A 24 21.88 23.69 -34.56
C GLY A 24 23.35 24.14 -34.56
N GLY A 25 24.18 23.63 -35.47
CA GLY A 25 25.62 23.94 -35.50
C GLY A 25 26.43 23.28 -34.37
N LEU A 26 25.87 22.26 -33.71
CA LEU A 26 26.53 21.45 -32.69
C LEU A 26 26.64 20.00 -33.16
N LEU A 27 27.81 19.41 -32.93
CA LEU A 27 28.03 17.97 -32.97
C LEU A 27 27.65 17.40 -31.61
N ILE A 28 26.62 16.56 -31.57
CA ILE A 28 26.00 16.04 -30.36
C ILE A 28 26.23 14.54 -30.28
N VAL A 29 26.80 14.08 -29.16
CA VAL A 29 26.92 12.67 -28.79
C VAL A 29 25.97 12.38 -27.63
N SER A 30 25.06 11.44 -27.81
CA SER A 30 24.08 11.05 -26.80
C SER A 30 23.91 9.55 -26.76
N GLY A 31 23.66 8.98 -25.57
CA GLY A 31 23.39 7.57 -25.38
C GLY A 31 23.06 7.24 -23.92
N PRO A 32 22.74 5.98 -23.60
CA PRO A 32 22.53 5.53 -22.23
C PRO A 32 23.75 5.83 -21.35
N TYR A 33 23.53 6.19 -20.08
CA TYR A 33 24.59 6.56 -19.15
C TYR A 33 25.68 5.47 -19.06
N ASP A 34 25.27 4.20 -18.94
CA ASP A 34 26.20 3.08 -18.79
C ASP A 34 27.06 2.83 -20.02
N ALA A 35 26.53 3.07 -21.23
CA ALA A 35 27.31 3.00 -22.46
C ALA A 35 28.25 4.21 -22.60
N MET A 36 27.81 5.37 -22.12
CA MET A 36 28.57 6.62 -22.18
C MET A 36 29.70 6.72 -21.16
N LYS A 37 29.71 5.88 -20.11
CA LYS A 37 30.66 5.99 -18.99
C LYS A 37 32.13 5.91 -19.41
N ASP A 38 32.42 5.09 -20.41
CA ASP A 38 33.78 4.87 -20.94
C ASP A 38 34.12 5.81 -22.11
N VAL A 39 33.09 6.47 -22.66
CA VAL A 39 33.19 7.38 -23.82
C VAL A 39 33.36 8.83 -23.36
N TYR A 40 32.66 9.26 -22.31
CA TYR A 40 32.65 10.65 -21.89
C TYR A 40 34.02 11.22 -21.49
N PRO A 41 34.94 10.49 -20.82
CA PRO A 41 36.26 11.04 -20.52
C PRO A 41 37.04 11.35 -21.80
N LYS A 42 36.81 10.55 -22.85
CA LYS A 42 37.46 10.69 -24.16
C LYS A 42 36.83 11.85 -24.94
N LEU A 43 35.50 12.01 -24.91
CA LEU A 43 34.82 13.18 -25.50
C LEU A 43 35.26 14.49 -24.84
N LYS A 44 35.41 14.51 -23.51
CA LYS A 44 35.91 15.67 -22.77
C LYS A 44 37.32 16.09 -23.23
N ARG A 45 38.22 15.12 -23.47
CA ARG A 45 39.57 15.38 -24.04
C ARG A 45 39.53 15.92 -25.47
N LEU A 46 38.46 15.63 -26.22
CA LEU A 46 38.21 16.17 -27.55
C LEU A 46 37.50 17.54 -27.53
N GLY A 47 37.27 18.13 -26.35
CA GLY A 47 36.69 19.47 -26.20
C GLY A 47 35.17 19.51 -26.16
N PHE A 48 34.49 18.36 -26.03
CA PHE A 48 33.03 18.34 -25.84
C PHE A 48 32.67 18.82 -24.43
N THR A 49 31.54 19.53 -24.32
CA THR A 49 30.94 19.96 -23.06
C THR A 49 29.67 19.18 -22.77
N TYR A 50 29.44 18.84 -21.50
CA TYR A 50 28.24 18.12 -21.08
C TYR A 50 27.04 19.06 -20.91
N ASN A 51 25.91 18.69 -21.47
CA ASN A 51 24.62 19.34 -21.26
C ASN A 51 23.76 18.47 -20.33
N GLY A 52 23.50 18.98 -19.12
CA GLY A 52 22.69 18.28 -18.12
C GLY A 52 21.20 18.16 -18.47
N MET A 53 20.66 19.03 -19.33
CA MET A 53 19.22 19.04 -19.65
C MET A 53 18.80 17.81 -20.46
N ASP A 54 19.60 17.43 -21.45
CA ASP A 54 19.31 16.28 -22.33
C ASP A 54 20.35 15.16 -22.20
N LYS A 55 21.24 15.26 -21.21
CA LYS A 55 22.30 14.29 -20.92
C LYS A 55 23.19 14.00 -22.14
N SER A 56 23.49 15.02 -22.94
CA SER A 56 24.31 14.91 -24.15
C SER A 56 25.68 15.60 -24.02
N TRP A 57 26.64 15.19 -24.86
CA TRP A 57 27.93 15.84 -25.02
C TRP A 57 27.93 16.63 -26.32
N ARG A 58 28.37 17.90 -26.27
CA ARG A 58 28.24 18.83 -27.39
C ARG A 58 29.57 19.48 -27.74
N LEU A 59 29.84 19.63 -29.04
CA LEU A 59 30.98 20.36 -29.58
C LEU A 59 30.48 21.26 -30.72
N PRO A 60 30.75 22.58 -30.73
CA PRO A 60 30.43 23.42 -31.88
C PRO A 60 31.03 22.85 -33.16
N VAL A 61 30.25 22.76 -34.24
CA VAL A 61 30.70 22.18 -35.52
C VAL A 61 31.92 22.92 -36.07
N ALA A 62 32.02 24.24 -35.84
CA ALA A 62 33.19 25.05 -36.19
C ALA A 62 34.49 24.59 -35.49
N LYS A 63 34.40 23.87 -34.38
CA LYS A 63 35.53 23.26 -33.65
C LYS A 63 35.72 21.77 -33.97
N ALA A 64 34.79 21.14 -34.69
CA ALA A 64 34.82 19.73 -35.04
C ALA A 64 35.63 19.47 -36.32
N THR A 65 36.96 19.56 -36.22
CA THR A 65 37.86 19.26 -37.34
C THR A 65 37.63 17.83 -37.88
N PRO A 66 37.99 17.53 -39.15
CA PRO A 66 37.87 16.18 -39.69
C PRO A 66 38.53 15.10 -38.81
N GLN A 67 39.67 15.42 -38.20
CA GLN A 67 40.37 14.53 -37.27
C GLN A 67 39.56 14.26 -35.99
N ILE A 68 38.87 15.28 -35.44
CA ILE A 68 38.00 15.10 -34.28
C ILE A 68 36.81 14.22 -34.65
N ARG A 69 36.17 14.46 -35.80
CA ARG A 69 35.04 13.65 -36.29
C ARG A 69 35.43 12.19 -36.44
N GLN A 70 36.55 11.92 -37.10
CA GLN A 70 37.07 10.56 -37.25
C GLN A 70 37.37 9.89 -35.90
N LYS A 71 37.95 10.62 -34.94
CA LYS A 71 38.17 10.10 -33.57
C LYS A 71 36.86 9.79 -32.86
N VAL A 72 35.86 10.67 -32.97
CA VAL A 72 34.54 10.44 -32.38
C VAL A 72 33.88 9.21 -33.02
N GLU A 73 33.86 9.10 -34.35
CA GLU A 73 33.31 7.93 -35.06
C GLU A 73 34.01 6.63 -34.65
N ALA A 74 35.34 6.63 -34.55
CA ALA A 74 36.10 5.47 -34.08
C ALA A 74 35.76 5.11 -32.63
N LEU A 75 35.60 6.11 -31.76
CA LEU A 75 35.15 5.90 -30.38
C LEU A 75 33.75 5.29 -30.31
N LEU A 76 32.83 5.78 -31.13
CA LEU A 76 31.46 5.28 -31.19
C LEU A 76 31.40 3.88 -31.76
N LYS A 77 32.16 3.59 -32.82
CA LYS A 77 32.27 2.24 -33.39
C LYS A 77 32.85 1.23 -32.39
N ALA A 78 33.81 1.65 -31.55
CA ALA A 78 34.38 0.79 -30.51
C ALA A 78 33.46 0.62 -29.29
N ALA A 79 32.63 1.62 -28.99
CA ALA A 79 31.74 1.59 -27.83
C ALA A 79 30.36 0.97 -28.14
N ASN A 80 29.94 1.03 -29.40
CA ASN A 80 28.69 0.41 -29.84
C ASN A 80 28.92 -1.08 -30.13
N PRO A 81 28.11 -1.98 -29.56
CA PRO A 81 28.15 -3.40 -29.90
C PRO A 81 27.83 -3.63 -31.39
N ASP A 82 28.32 -4.74 -31.95
CA ASP A 82 28.01 -5.16 -33.31
C ASP A 82 26.48 -5.27 -33.47
N PRO A 83 25.86 -4.66 -34.51
CA PRO A 83 24.43 -4.77 -34.75
C PRO A 83 23.90 -6.21 -34.76
N VAL A 84 24.70 -7.17 -35.22
CA VAL A 84 24.36 -8.60 -35.23
C VAL A 84 24.24 -9.14 -33.80
N ASP A 85 25.16 -8.76 -32.92
CA ASP A 85 25.14 -9.15 -31.50
C ASP A 85 23.97 -8.51 -30.75
N VAL A 86 23.62 -7.25 -31.09
CA VAL A 86 22.44 -6.58 -30.53
C VAL A 86 21.17 -7.32 -30.93
N ALA A 87 20.97 -7.61 -32.21
CA ALA A 87 19.77 -8.30 -32.70
C ALA A 87 19.63 -9.70 -32.07
N LYS A 88 20.74 -10.44 -31.95
CA LYS A 88 20.76 -11.74 -31.26
C LYS A 88 20.39 -11.62 -29.79
N LYS A 89 21.00 -10.66 -29.08
CA LYS A 89 20.69 -10.39 -27.67
C LYS A 89 19.23 -10.01 -27.47
N GLU A 90 18.67 -9.18 -28.34
CA GLU A 90 17.25 -8.82 -28.29
C GLU A 90 16.34 -10.03 -28.51
N ALA A 91 16.68 -10.91 -29.47
CA ALA A 91 15.94 -12.14 -29.69
C ALA A 91 15.97 -13.07 -28.46
N ASP A 92 17.14 -13.23 -27.84
CA ASP A 92 17.31 -14.03 -26.63
C ASP A 92 16.49 -13.47 -25.46
N VAL A 93 16.50 -12.14 -25.24
CA VAL A 93 15.69 -11.51 -24.18
C VAL A 93 14.20 -11.64 -24.46
N ARG A 94 13.77 -11.50 -25.73
CA ARG A 94 12.36 -11.69 -26.11
C ARG A 94 11.89 -13.13 -25.85
N ALA A 95 12.74 -14.12 -26.12
CA ALA A 95 12.44 -15.51 -25.78
C ALA A 95 12.25 -15.68 -24.27
N LEU A 96 13.13 -15.10 -23.45
CA LEU A 96 13.01 -15.10 -21.99
C LEU A 96 11.77 -14.34 -21.49
N PHE A 97 11.32 -13.30 -22.20
CA PHE A 97 10.08 -12.60 -21.85
C PHE A 97 8.86 -13.47 -22.09
N GLN A 98 8.81 -14.22 -23.19
CA GLN A 98 7.72 -15.16 -23.45
C GLN A 98 7.71 -16.30 -22.43
N GLU A 99 8.88 -16.79 -22.04
CA GLU A 99 9.03 -17.75 -20.93
C GLU A 99 8.47 -17.16 -19.62
N ALA A 100 8.89 -15.94 -19.25
CA ALA A 100 8.43 -15.26 -18.04
C ALA A 100 6.91 -14.98 -18.03
N LEU A 101 6.33 -14.58 -19.17
CA LEU A 101 4.90 -14.29 -19.31
C LEU A 101 4.03 -15.55 -19.24
N THR A 102 4.58 -16.71 -19.60
CA THR A 102 3.88 -18.00 -19.53
C THR A 102 4.16 -18.78 -18.25
N ALA A 103 5.16 -18.36 -17.47
CA ALA A 103 5.49 -18.95 -16.18
C ALA A 103 4.33 -18.81 -15.18
N LYS A 104 3.95 -19.95 -14.58
CA LYS A 104 2.90 -20.00 -13.54
C LYS A 104 3.53 -19.81 -12.16
N LEU A 105 3.86 -18.57 -11.82
CA LEU A 105 4.39 -18.21 -10.51
C LEU A 105 3.23 -18.00 -9.51
N THR A 106 3.37 -18.48 -8.29
CA THR A 106 2.29 -18.45 -7.27
C THR A 106 2.24 -17.09 -6.56
N ALA A 107 3.39 -16.49 -6.27
CA ALA A 107 3.51 -15.23 -5.51
C ALA A 107 3.85 -13.99 -6.39
N PHE A 108 4.05 -14.21 -7.68
CA PHE A 108 4.52 -13.19 -8.62
C PHE A 108 3.72 -13.25 -9.92
N LYS A 109 3.64 -12.13 -10.62
CA LYS A 109 2.99 -12.07 -11.93
C LYS A 109 3.78 -11.18 -12.87
N PHE A 110 4.17 -11.75 -14.02
CA PHE A 110 4.61 -10.96 -15.15
C PHE A 110 3.41 -10.52 -16.00
N THR A 111 3.39 -9.25 -16.40
CA THR A 111 2.44 -8.71 -17.37
C THR A 111 3.17 -7.95 -18.46
N GLN A 112 2.63 -7.98 -19.67
CA GLN A 112 3.12 -7.14 -20.76
C GLN A 112 2.75 -5.68 -20.48
N ALA A 113 3.72 -4.77 -20.49
CA ALA A 113 3.43 -3.34 -20.42
C ALA A 113 2.83 -2.86 -21.77
N PRO A 114 2.25 -1.64 -21.84
CA PRO A 114 1.79 -1.08 -23.12
C PRO A 114 2.89 -1.01 -24.20
N ASN A 115 4.15 -0.88 -23.77
CA ASN A 115 5.29 -1.06 -24.66
C ASN A 115 5.59 -2.56 -24.82
N PRO A 116 5.56 -3.12 -26.05
CA PRO A 116 5.81 -4.55 -26.29
C PRO A 116 7.24 -5.00 -25.91
N ASN A 117 8.15 -4.06 -25.69
CA ASN A 117 9.53 -4.34 -25.29
C ASN A 117 9.74 -4.27 -23.77
N THR A 118 8.67 -4.12 -22.99
CA THR A 118 8.73 -4.05 -21.53
C THR A 118 7.75 -5.02 -20.89
N ILE A 119 8.22 -5.84 -19.96
CA ILE A 119 7.36 -6.60 -19.05
C ILE A 119 7.45 -6.04 -17.64
N ILE A 120 6.38 -6.22 -16.88
CA ILE A 120 6.24 -5.74 -15.51
C ILE A 120 6.15 -6.97 -14.61
N LEU A 121 7.01 -7.03 -13.60
CA LEU A 121 6.90 -7.98 -12.50
C LEU A 121 6.19 -7.33 -11.32
N THR A 122 5.04 -7.89 -10.95
CA THR A 122 4.23 -7.47 -9.80
C THR A 122 4.10 -8.59 -8.77
N GLY A 123 3.69 -8.25 -7.55
CA GLY A 123 3.56 -9.18 -6.42
C GLY A 123 4.54 -8.85 -5.29
N MET A 124 4.91 -9.87 -4.51
CA MET A 124 5.82 -9.74 -3.35
C MET A 124 7.29 -9.59 -3.79
N THR A 125 7.59 -8.56 -4.58
CA THR A 125 8.89 -8.38 -5.25
C THR A 125 9.98 -7.77 -4.37
N PHE A 126 9.62 -7.26 -3.19
CA PHE A 126 10.56 -6.56 -2.31
C PHE A 126 11.75 -7.41 -1.81
N PRO A 127 11.57 -8.69 -1.43
CA PRO A 127 12.67 -9.59 -1.08
C PRO A 127 13.65 -9.85 -2.23
N MET A 128 13.22 -9.66 -3.48
CA MET A 128 14.02 -9.91 -4.69
C MET A 128 14.51 -8.62 -5.36
N LYS A 129 14.55 -7.51 -4.60
CA LYS A 129 14.89 -6.18 -5.14
C LYS A 129 16.26 -6.15 -5.80
N ASP A 130 17.25 -6.73 -5.14
CA ASP A 130 18.64 -6.62 -5.61
C ASP A 130 18.87 -7.55 -6.80
N GLU A 131 18.24 -8.73 -6.82
CA GLU A 131 18.26 -9.66 -7.94
C GLU A 131 17.52 -9.10 -9.15
N ALA A 132 16.34 -8.49 -8.95
CA ALA A 132 15.58 -7.85 -10.01
C ALA A 132 16.40 -6.71 -10.66
N LYS A 133 17.08 -5.90 -9.84
CA LYS A 133 17.98 -4.84 -10.34
C LYS A 133 19.20 -5.40 -11.06
N ALA A 134 19.83 -6.44 -10.51
CA ALA A 134 20.96 -7.11 -11.16
C ALA A 134 20.57 -7.71 -12.52
N ALA A 135 19.31 -8.10 -12.69
CA ALA A 135 18.74 -8.59 -13.93
C ALA A 135 18.29 -7.47 -14.90
N GLY A 136 18.58 -6.20 -14.60
CA GLY A 136 18.22 -5.05 -15.45
C GLY A 136 16.83 -4.48 -15.19
N GLY A 137 16.18 -4.86 -14.09
CA GLY A 137 14.90 -4.34 -13.66
C GLY A 137 15.01 -2.95 -13.01
N SER A 138 14.07 -2.05 -13.33
CA SER A 138 13.91 -0.76 -12.65
C SER A 138 12.57 -0.72 -11.92
N TRP A 139 12.51 -0.06 -10.76
CA TRP A 139 11.24 0.08 -10.06
C TRP A 139 10.36 1.12 -10.75
N GLY A 140 9.11 0.76 -11.05
CA GLY A 140 8.11 1.69 -11.56
C GLY A 140 7.62 2.63 -10.47
N GLU A 141 7.69 3.93 -10.72
CA GLU A 141 7.06 4.95 -9.88
C GLU A 141 5.64 5.25 -10.42
N GLY A 142 4.68 5.53 -9.53
CA GLY A 142 3.31 5.88 -9.89
C GLY A 142 2.34 4.70 -10.00
N VAL A 143 1.60 4.63 -11.12
CA VAL A 143 0.44 3.72 -11.31
C VAL A 143 0.84 2.23 -11.34
N VAL A 144 2.09 1.93 -11.71
CA VAL A 144 2.60 0.56 -11.80
C VAL A 144 3.60 0.31 -10.67
N GLN A 145 3.12 -0.28 -9.57
CA GLN A 145 3.99 -0.73 -8.48
C GLN A 145 4.60 -2.10 -8.80
N GLY A 146 5.79 -2.10 -9.41
CA GLY A 146 6.51 -3.33 -9.78
C GLY A 146 7.85 -3.06 -10.47
N TYR A 147 8.59 -4.14 -10.79
CA TYR A 147 9.84 -4.03 -11.56
C TYR A 147 9.56 -4.09 -13.06
N LEU A 148 10.05 -3.08 -13.78
CA LEU A 148 10.01 -2.94 -15.22
C LEU A 148 11.28 -3.52 -15.84
N PHE A 149 11.10 -4.46 -16.76
CA PHE A 149 12.18 -5.13 -17.48
C PHE A 149 12.05 -4.78 -18.96
N THR A 150 13.03 -4.08 -19.53
CA THR A 150 13.01 -3.68 -20.95
C THR A 150 14.09 -4.43 -21.74
N VAL A 151 13.74 -4.93 -22.92
CA VAL A 151 14.60 -5.79 -23.77
C VAL A 151 16.06 -5.29 -23.90
N GLY A 152 16.27 -3.98 -24.04
CA GLY A 152 17.61 -3.39 -24.17
C GLY A 152 18.41 -3.19 -22.87
N ALA A 153 17.76 -3.23 -21.71
CA ALA A 153 18.40 -3.01 -20.40
C ALA A 153 18.86 -4.32 -19.74
N ILE A 154 18.50 -5.46 -20.33
CA ILE A 154 18.63 -6.76 -19.71
C ILE A 154 19.88 -7.47 -20.21
N GLU A 155 20.58 -8.13 -19.30
CA GLU A 155 21.59 -9.13 -19.64
C GLU A 155 20.92 -10.51 -19.60
N PRO A 156 20.87 -11.26 -20.72
CA PRO A 156 20.13 -12.52 -20.82
C PRO A 156 20.49 -13.54 -19.74
N ALA A 157 21.78 -13.71 -19.41
CA ALA A 157 22.20 -14.70 -18.43
C ALA A 157 21.76 -14.32 -17.00
N ALA A 158 21.85 -13.03 -16.63
CA ALA A 158 21.40 -12.49 -15.37
C ALA A 158 19.88 -12.60 -15.22
N PHE A 159 19.12 -12.29 -16.27
CA PHE A 159 17.66 -12.42 -16.26
C PHE A 159 17.21 -13.88 -16.20
N LYS A 160 17.87 -14.78 -16.93
CA LYS A 160 17.61 -16.22 -16.83
C LYS A 160 17.89 -16.76 -15.42
N LYS A 161 19.00 -16.33 -14.81
CA LYS A 161 19.33 -16.68 -13.41
C LYS A 161 18.25 -16.14 -12.46
N PHE A 162 17.80 -14.91 -12.66
CA PHE A 162 16.73 -14.29 -11.88
C PHE A 162 15.40 -15.04 -11.99
N LEU A 163 14.99 -15.48 -13.19
CA LEU A 163 13.79 -16.30 -13.37
C LEU A 163 13.88 -17.61 -12.58
N GLY A 164 15.04 -18.28 -12.58
CA GLY A 164 15.24 -19.48 -11.76
C GLY A 164 15.17 -19.22 -10.25
N GLN A 165 15.65 -18.07 -9.79
CA GLN A 165 15.52 -17.66 -8.37
C GLN A 165 14.07 -17.33 -8.01
N LEU A 166 13.33 -16.70 -8.92
CA LEU A 166 11.91 -16.37 -8.76
C LEU A 166 11.05 -17.62 -8.60
N ASP A 167 11.33 -18.67 -9.38
CA ASP A 167 10.63 -19.94 -9.29
C ASP A 167 10.86 -20.61 -7.93
N HIS A 168 12.13 -20.67 -7.49
CA HIS A 168 12.47 -21.19 -6.17
C HIS A 168 11.83 -20.40 -5.03
N GLN A 169 11.85 -19.07 -5.11
CA GLN A 169 11.20 -18.19 -4.13
C GLN A 169 9.69 -18.35 -4.15
N SER A 170 9.07 -18.48 -5.33
CA SER A 170 7.63 -18.74 -5.47
C SER A 170 7.23 -20.03 -4.75
N ASP A 171 8.03 -21.09 -4.87
CA ASP A 171 7.79 -22.35 -4.16
C ASP A 171 8.02 -22.23 -2.65
N GLN A 172 9.06 -21.53 -2.22
CA GLN A 172 9.27 -21.22 -0.80
C GLN A 172 8.10 -20.41 -0.24
N TYR A 173 7.60 -19.43 -0.98
CA TYR A 173 6.43 -18.64 -0.60
C TYR A 173 5.16 -19.46 -0.60
N LYS A 174 4.99 -20.42 -1.52
CA LYS A 174 3.86 -21.34 -1.48
C LYS A 174 3.94 -22.27 -0.28
N ALA A 175 5.11 -22.79 0.05
CA ALA A 175 5.33 -23.62 1.23
C ALA A 175 5.17 -22.83 2.55
N GLN A 176 5.62 -21.58 2.57
CA GLN A 176 5.41 -20.65 3.68
C GLN A 176 3.96 -20.24 3.75
N GLN A 177 3.29 -19.87 2.66
CA GLN A 177 1.86 -19.62 2.65
C GLN A 177 1.08 -20.86 3.06
N VAL A 178 1.48 -22.09 2.74
CA VAL A 178 0.82 -23.30 3.27
C VAL A 178 1.09 -23.47 4.76
N LYS A 179 2.24 -23.04 5.28
CA LYS A 179 2.51 -22.99 6.73
C LYS A 179 1.84 -21.81 7.45
N THR A 180 1.64 -20.69 6.77
CA THR A 180 0.96 -19.48 7.24
C THR A 180 -0.55 -19.53 6.95
N LEU A 181 -1.02 -20.44 6.09
CA LEU A 181 -2.43 -20.84 5.94
C LEU A 181 -2.74 -22.03 6.84
N ALA A 182 -1.74 -22.80 7.28
CA ALA A 182 -1.86 -23.70 8.43
C ALA A 182 -1.74 -22.95 9.77
N VAL A 183 -1.35 -21.67 9.74
CA VAL A 183 -1.31 -20.75 10.90
C VAL A 183 -1.80 -19.37 10.46
N VAL A 184 -2.98 -19.32 9.82
CA VAL A 184 -3.93 -18.19 9.71
C VAL A 184 -5.21 -18.83 9.14
N GLY A 185 -6.02 -19.42 10.01
CA GLY A 185 -7.47 -19.31 9.82
C GLY A 185 -7.78 -17.83 10.04
N ASP A 186 -8.52 -17.11 9.21
CA ASP A 186 -9.72 -17.44 8.51
C ASP A 186 -9.67 -16.79 7.13
N GLY A 187 -10.28 -17.40 6.12
CA GLY A 187 -10.28 -16.93 4.73
C GLY A 187 -10.97 -15.58 4.48
N LYS A 188 -10.45 -14.49 5.04
CA LYS A 188 -10.81 -13.10 4.74
C LYS A 188 -9.54 -12.27 4.50
N THR A 189 -9.31 -11.97 3.23
CA THR A 189 -8.40 -10.90 2.80
C THR A 189 -8.94 -9.55 3.27
N TRP A 190 -8.14 -8.78 4.02
CA TRP A 190 -8.45 -7.40 4.42
C TRP A 190 -8.15 -6.43 3.27
N PRO A 191 -9.13 -5.72 2.70
CA PRO A 191 -8.89 -4.86 1.56
C PRO A 191 -9.35 -3.43 1.86
N THR A 192 -8.71 -2.65 2.76
CA THR A 192 -9.14 -1.23 2.88
C THR A 192 -8.26 -0.19 3.54
N ILE A 193 -7.08 -0.49 4.08
CA ILE A 193 -6.16 0.57 4.51
C ILE A 193 -4.91 0.37 3.68
N GLY A 194 -4.62 1.29 2.77
CA GLY A 194 -3.47 1.21 1.86
C GLY A 194 -2.12 1.35 2.58
N VAL A 195 -1.99 0.83 3.81
CA VAL A 195 -0.80 0.79 4.63
C VAL A 195 -0.34 -0.66 4.76
N THR A 196 0.79 -1.00 4.15
CA THR A 196 1.47 -2.28 4.28
C THR A 196 2.56 -2.14 5.35
N MET A 197 2.55 -3.02 6.34
CA MET A 197 3.60 -3.08 7.36
C MET A 197 4.57 -4.22 7.02
N THR A 198 5.87 -3.94 6.98
CA THR A 198 6.91 -4.94 6.72
C THR A 198 7.94 -4.90 7.84
N TYR A 199 8.08 -6.01 8.56
CA TYR A 199 9.13 -6.17 9.56
C TYR A 199 10.47 -6.40 8.86
N VAL A 200 11.46 -5.55 9.13
CA VAL A 200 12.82 -5.71 8.63
C VAL A 200 13.70 -6.14 9.79
N SER A 201 14.04 -7.43 9.81
CA SER A 201 14.86 -8.05 10.86
C SER A 201 16.07 -7.18 11.25
N GLY A 202 16.13 -6.80 12.53
CA GLY A 202 17.23 -6.05 13.14
C GLY A 202 17.37 -4.59 12.71
N ARG A 203 16.47 -4.05 11.87
CA ARG A 203 16.56 -2.65 11.37
C ARG A 203 15.29 -1.83 11.54
N GLY A 204 14.16 -2.46 11.89
CA GLY A 204 12.94 -1.73 12.19
C GLY A 204 11.67 -2.25 11.55
N VAL A 205 10.59 -1.49 11.76
CA VAL A 205 9.32 -1.66 11.04
C VAL A 205 9.26 -0.64 9.91
N VAL A 206 8.88 -1.12 8.73
CA VAL A 206 8.59 -0.27 7.58
C VAL A 206 7.09 -0.17 7.37
N LEU A 207 6.55 1.04 7.40
CA LEU A 207 5.16 1.33 7.07
C LEU A 207 5.12 1.98 5.68
N ARG A 208 4.37 1.37 4.74
CA ARG A 208 4.19 1.87 3.37
C ARG A 208 2.75 2.16 3.10
N GLY A 209 2.39 3.40 2.77
CA GLY A 209 1.00 3.76 2.47
C GLY A 209 0.67 5.22 2.70
N ASN A 210 -0.61 5.57 2.66
CA ASN A 210 -1.07 6.90 3.08
C ASN A 210 -1.06 7.01 4.62
N THR A 211 0.14 7.14 5.17
CA THR A 211 0.39 7.25 6.62
C THR A 211 0.33 8.69 7.13
N ARG A 212 0.10 9.66 6.23
CA ARG A 212 0.13 11.09 6.53
C ARG A 212 -0.85 11.52 7.64
N PRO A 213 -2.05 10.94 7.75
CA PRO A 213 -2.96 11.21 8.87
C PRO A 213 -2.41 10.81 10.24
N PHE A 214 -1.54 9.80 10.30
CA PHE A 214 -1.03 9.20 11.54
C PHE A 214 0.37 9.72 11.94
N ARG A 215 0.81 10.82 11.31
CA ARG A 215 2.19 11.32 11.41
C ARG A 215 2.62 11.65 12.84
N GLU A 216 1.77 12.36 13.58
CA GLU A 216 2.10 12.79 14.94
C GLU A 216 1.97 11.65 15.95
N ASP A 217 1.01 10.74 15.72
CA ASP A 217 0.83 9.56 16.56
C ASP A 217 2.03 8.61 16.43
N ILE A 218 2.50 8.35 15.21
CA ILE A 218 3.68 7.50 15.01
C ILE A 218 4.95 8.19 15.54
N ARG A 219 5.07 9.53 15.43
CA ARG A 219 6.17 10.30 16.07
C ARG A 219 6.15 10.18 17.60
N SER A 220 4.98 10.10 18.20
CA SER A 220 4.85 9.94 19.66
C SER A 220 5.31 8.55 20.15
N LEU A 221 5.21 7.54 19.29
CA LEU A 221 5.54 6.15 19.63
C LEU A 221 7.03 5.80 19.44
N PHE A 222 7.76 6.56 18.63
CA PHE A 222 9.14 6.26 18.27
C PHE A 222 10.05 7.48 18.42
N ALA A 223 11.17 7.33 19.12
CA ALA A 223 12.04 8.44 19.49
C ALA A 223 12.79 9.11 18.32
N ARG A 224 12.97 8.41 17.19
CA ARG A 224 13.77 8.88 16.03
C ARG A 224 13.24 8.37 14.67
N PRO A 225 12.05 8.77 14.22
CA PRO A 225 11.57 8.42 12.88
C PRO A 225 12.36 9.21 11.82
N SER A 226 13.05 8.52 10.91
CA SER A 226 13.70 9.16 9.76
C SER A 226 12.74 9.28 8.58
N TRP A 227 12.74 10.44 7.93
CA TRP A 227 11.79 10.78 6.87
C TRP A 227 12.34 10.46 5.49
N THR A 228 11.78 9.43 4.85
CA THR A 228 11.82 9.21 3.40
C THR A 228 10.41 8.85 2.92
N THR A 229 10.17 8.66 1.63
CA THR A 229 8.87 8.20 1.07
C THR A 229 8.35 6.87 1.66
N GLU A 230 9.13 6.23 2.53
CA GLU A 230 8.82 5.07 3.35
C GLU A 230 9.19 5.34 4.82
N TRP A 231 8.44 4.80 5.78
CA TRP A 231 8.84 4.83 7.20
C TRP A 231 9.92 3.79 7.42
N LEU A 232 11.03 4.16 8.06
CA LEU A 232 11.98 3.20 8.63
C LEU A 232 12.09 3.48 10.12
N ILE A 233 11.48 2.62 10.93
CA ILE A 233 11.48 2.76 12.40
C ILE A 233 12.72 2.06 12.94
N SER A 234 13.85 2.76 12.96
CA SER A 234 15.18 2.18 13.19
C SER A 234 15.46 1.60 14.60
N SER A 235 14.53 1.70 15.55
CA SER A 235 14.69 1.10 16.88
C SER A 235 13.35 0.68 17.49
N LEU A 236 13.09 -0.63 17.50
CA LEU A 236 12.07 -1.25 18.35
C LEU A 236 12.70 -1.57 19.71
N GLU A 237 12.97 -0.55 20.54
CA GLU A 237 13.59 -0.81 21.84
C GLU A 237 12.61 -1.42 22.86
N LYS A 238 11.29 -1.43 22.59
CA LYS A 238 10.28 -1.96 23.50
C LYS A 238 9.08 -2.56 22.75
N ALA A 239 8.66 -3.78 23.14
CA ALA A 239 7.45 -4.45 22.62
C ALA A 239 6.18 -3.58 22.74
N THR A 240 6.11 -2.75 23.78
CA THR A 240 5.02 -1.80 24.04
C THR A 240 4.86 -0.71 22.98
N SER A 241 5.90 -0.33 22.24
CA SER A 241 5.77 0.63 21.13
C SER A 241 5.12 0.01 19.90
N PHE A 242 5.29 -1.30 19.69
CA PHE A 242 4.67 -2.03 18.59
C PHE A 242 3.20 -2.33 18.86
N GLU A 243 2.86 -2.78 20.07
CA GLU A 243 1.47 -2.99 20.50
C GLU A 243 0.66 -1.70 20.45
N ARG A 244 1.23 -0.56 20.90
CA ARG A 244 0.58 0.75 20.79
C ARG A 244 0.40 1.21 19.33
N LEU A 245 1.34 0.86 18.45
CA LEU A 245 1.23 1.15 17.02
C LEU A 245 0.10 0.33 16.38
N MET A 246 -0.02 -0.94 16.73
CA MET A 246 -1.13 -1.79 16.28
C MET A 246 -2.47 -1.29 16.83
N MET A 247 -2.51 -0.88 18.10
CA MET A 247 -3.68 -0.24 18.70
C MET A 247 -4.08 1.05 17.98
N LEU A 248 -3.16 1.89 17.51
CA LEU A 248 -3.50 3.07 16.70
C LEU A 248 -4.22 2.73 15.38
N PHE A 249 -3.93 1.57 14.78
CA PHE A 249 -4.60 1.12 13.57
C PHE A 249 -5.92 0.40 13.84
N ASP A 250 -6.07 -0.23 15.00
CA ASP A 250 -7.29 -0.89 15.47
C ASP A 250 -8.26 0.08 16.20
N ASP A 251 -7.78 1.25 16.62
CA ASP A 251 -8.59 2.22 17.36
C ASP A 251 -9.74 2.73 16.47
N ALA A 252 -10.96 2.38 16.86
CA ALA A 252 -12.18 2.78 16.18
C ALA A 252 -12.33 4.30 16.10
N GLU A 253 -11.76 5.06 17.03
CA GLU A 253 -11.76 6.53 17.02
C GLU A 253 -10.80 7.06 15.94
N VAL A 254 -9.62 6.45 15.79
CA VAL A 254 -8.64 6.77 14.76
C VAL A 254 -9.12 6.34 13.37
N LYS A 255 -9.78 5.18 13.28
CA LYS A 255 -10.45 4.70 12.08
C LYS A 255 -11.64 5.58 11.70
N ALA A 256 -12.49 5.95 12.65
CA ALA A 256 -13.62 6.85 12.42
C ALA A 256 -13.16 8.25 12.03
N LYS A 257 -12.07 8.75 12.62
CA LYS A 257 -11.47 10.04 12.25
C LYS A 257 -10.80 9.99 10.88
N ALA A 258 -10.07 8.92 10.55
CA ALA A 258 -9.48 8.73 9.23
C ALA A 258 -10.54 8.52 8.14
N GLU A 259 -11.62 7.80 8.44
CA GLU A 259 -12.79 7.64 7.55
C GLU A 259 -13.58 8.95 7.45
N ALA A 260 -13.77 9.70 8.55
CA ALA A 260 -14.41 11.01 8.53
C ALA A 260 -13.57 12.05 7.78
N ASP A 261 -12.24 12.05 7.93
CA ASP A 261 -11.32 12.90 7.18
C ASP A 261 -11.24 12.50 5.71
N ALA A 262 -11.28 11.19 5.41
CA ALA A 262 -11.34 10.68 4.04
C ALA A 262 -12.68 10.99 3.37
N VAL A 263 -13.80 10.89 4.08
CA VAL A 263 -15.13 11.30 3.61
C VAL A 263 -15.22 12.82 3.47
N ALA A 264 -14.67 13.59 4.41
CA ALA A 264 -14.61 15.05 4.33
C ALA A 264 -13.71 15.54 3.18
N LYS A 265 -12.64 14.81 2.84
CA LYS A 265 -11.78 15.09 1.68
C LYS A 265 -12.35 14.55 0.35
N ALA A 266 -13.06 13.42 0.36
CA ALA A 266 -13.67 12.81 -0.83
C ALA A 266 -15.05 13.37 -1.19
N THR A 267 -15.66 14.15 -0.30
CA THR A 267 -16.84 14.95 -0.61
C THR A 267 -16.36 16.31 -1.11
N PRO A 268 -16.38 16.60 -2.43
CA PRO A 268 -16.02 17.92 -2.91
C PRO A 268 -16.94 18.94 -2.21
N ALA A 269 -16.33 19.79 -1.38
CA ALA A 269 -16.98 20.86 -0.66
C ALA A 269 -17.87 21.63 -1.64
N ASN A 270 -19.19 21.60 -1.39
CA ASN A 270 -20.23 22.46 -1.97
C ASN A 270 -19.84 23.15 -3.30
N VAL A 271 -19.45 22.40 -4.33
CA VAL A 271 -19.24 22.99 -5.64
C VAL A 271 -20.64 23.34 -6.13
N PRO A 272 -21.00 24.64 -6.24
CA PRO A 272 -22.29 25.04 -6.75
C PRO A 272 -22.46 24.38 -8.10
N ALA A 273 -23.63 23.77 -8.33
CA ALA A 273 -23.89 23.16 -9.62
C ALA A 273 -23.67 24.26 -10.68
N PRO A 274 -22.78 24.06 -11.68
CA PRO A 274 -22.71 25.00 -12.78
C PRO A 274 -24.12 25.12 -13.37
N ALA A 275 -24.49 26.29 -13.90
CA ALA A 275 -25.78 26.55 -14.54
C ALA A 275 -26.05 25.69 -15.80
N ALA A 276 -25.31 24.59 -15.96
CA ALA A 276 -25.47 23.56 -16.96
C ALA A 276 -26.82 22.86 -16.80
N THR A 277 -27.43 22.58 -17.95
CA THR A 277 -28.68 21.85 -18.08
C THR A 277 -28.58 20.49 -17.38
N CYS A 278 -29.43 20.26 -16.38
CA CYS A 278 -29.60 18.94 -15.75
C CYS A 278 -29.83 17.89 -16.85
N ARG A 279 -28.88 16.95 -16.99
CA ARG A 279 -29.07 15.76 -17.83
C ARG A 279 -29.60 14.64 -16.94
N PRO A 280 -30.71 13.96 -17.28
CA PRO A 280 -31.20 12.85 -16.47
C PRO A 280 -30.16 11.73 -16.42
N ASN A 281 -29.98 11.12 -15.24
CA ASN A 281 -29.09 9.98 -15.08
C ASN A 281 -29.62 8.76 -15.87
N ARG A 282 -28.73 8.09 -16.60
CA ARG A 282 -29.06 6.89 -17.41
C ARG A 282 -28.75 5.57 -16.71
N LYS A 283 -28.10 5.63 -15.54
CA LYS A 283 -27.76 4.50 -14.70
C LYS A 283 -28.18 4.80 -13.26
N PRO A 284 -28.58 3.79 -12.47
CA PRO A 284 -28.74 3.98 -11.04
C PRO A 284 -27.40 4.43 -10.45
N GLY A 285 -27.45 5.24 -9.40
CA GLY A 285 -26.26 5.73 -8.72
C GLY A 285 -26.59 6.23 -7.33
N TYR A 286 -25.60 6.76 -6.64
CA TYR A 286 -25.81 7.40 -5.34
C TYR A 286 -25.69 8.91 -5.50
N CYS A 287 -26.59 9.65 -4.87
CA CYS A 287 -26.56 11.10 -4.87
C CYS A 287 -25.27 11.56 -4.17
N SER A 288 -24.42 12.34 -4.84
CA SER A 288 -23.13 12.76 -4.28
C SER A 288 -23.23 13.71 -3.09
N VAL A 289 -24.44 14.18 -2.76
CA VAL A 289 -24.69 15.14 -1.67
C VAL A 289 -25.20 14.44 -0.41
N CYS A 290 -26.20 13.54 -0.54
CA CYS A 290 -26.78 12.83 0.60
C CYS A 290 -26.38 11.34 0.67
N GLY A 291 -25.79 10.79 -0.40
CA GLY A 291 -25.40 9.39 -0.51
C GLY A 291 -26.55 8.39 -0.63
N HIS A 292 -27.79 8.84 -0.82
CA HIS A 292 -28.93 7.94 -1.06
C HIS A 292 -28.97 7.42 -2.50
N PRO A 293 -29.50 6.21 -2.73
CA PRO A 293 -29.67 5.66 -4.07
C PRO A 293 -30.65 6.50 -4.89
N VAL A 294 -30.34 6.69 -6.17
CA VAL A 294 -31.12 7.47 -7.15
C VAL A 294 -31.41 6.56 -8.33
N GLN A 295 -32.68 6.32 -8.65
CA GLN A 295 -33.04 5.47 -9.78
C GLN A 295 -32.84 6.20 -11.12
N ILE A 296 -32.87 5.43 -12.20
CA ILE A 296 -32.73 5.97 -13.57
C ILE A 296 -33.82 7.02 -13.81
N GLY A 297 -33.42 8.23 -14.23
CA GLY A 297 -34.33 9.33 -14.54
C GLY A 297 -34.77 10.17 -13.33
N GLU A 298 -34.50 9.76 -12.09
CA GLU A 298 -34.84 10.52 -10.87
C GLU A 298 -33.78 11.59 -10.51
N GLY A 299 -32.57 11.45 -11.06
CA GLY A 299 -31.43 12.32 -10.78
C GLY A 299 -30.99 13.16 -11.98
N CYS A 300 -30.08 14.07 -11.69
CA CYS A 300 -29.30 14.84 -12.66
C CYS A 300 -27.84 14.38 -12.58
N ILE A 301 -27.20 14.17 -13.73
CA ILE A 301 -25.75 13.97 -13.82
C ILE A 301 -25.04 15.30 -13.99
N TYR A 302 -23.96 15.48 -13.23
CA TYR A 302 -23.07 16.64 -13.30
C TYR A 302 -21.65 16.16 -13.52
N GLN A 303 -20.91 16.88 -14.35
CA GLN A 303 -19.48 16.72 -14.42
C GLN A 303 -18.86 17.66 -13.37
N VAL A 304 -18.13 17.12 -12.40
CA VAL A 304 -17.54 17.87 -11.29
C VAL A 304 -16.04 17.63 -11.30
N TYR A 305 -15.29 18.71 -11.17
CA TYR A 305 -13.84 18.67 -10.98
C TYR A 305 -13.51 18.09 -9.60
N ASP A 306 -12.71 17.03 -9.55
CA ASP A 306 -12.24 16.40 -8.33
C ASP A 306 -10.72 16.61 -8.19
N PRO A 307 -10.29 17.61 -7.40
CA PRO A 307 -8.86 17.95 -7.28
C PRO A 307 -8.02 16.85 -6.62
N ASN A 308 -8.65 15.79 -6.07
CA ASN A 308 -7.94 14.69 -5.44
C ASN A 308 -7.60 13.56 -6.43
N ILE A 309 -8.09 13.63 -7.67
CA ILE A 309 -7.65 12.74 -8.73
C ILE A 309 -6.35 13.35 -9.26
N GLU A 310 -5.21 12.90 -8.73
CA GLU A 310 -3.90 13.20 -9.32
C GLU A 310 -3.79 12.44 -10.64
N SER A 311 -4.41 12.97 -11.69
CA SER A 311 -4.14 12.53 -13.06
C SER A 311 -3.34 13.63 -13.76
N ASP A 312 -2.21 13.26 -14.37
CA ASP A 312 -1.40 14.17 -15.18
C ASP A 312 -2.09 14.56 -16.51
N TYR A 313 -3.40 14.37 -16.61
CA TYR A 313 -4.25 14.55 -17.78
C TYR A 313 -5.38 15.52 -17.41
N ASP A 314 -5.92 16.26 -18.39
CA ASP A 314 -7.08 17.16 -18.21
C ASP A 314 -8.42 16.41 -17.87
N ASP A 315 -8.33 15.19 -17.33
CA ASP A 315 -9.42 14.26 -17.02
C ASP A 315 -9.87 14.30 -15.54
N ASP A 316 -9.57 15.38 -14.81
CA ASP A 316 -9.97 15.60 -13.40
C ASP A 316 -11.49 15.77 -13.21
N MET A 317 -12.26 15.51 -14.26
CA MET A 317 -13.70 15.70 -14.32
C MET A 317 -14.43 14.37 -14.15
N ARG A 318 -15.05 14.14 -12.99
CA ARG A 318 -15.86 12.95 -12.72
C ARG A 318 -17.36 13.21 -12.90
N TRP A 319 -18.09 12.21 -13.37
CA TRP A 319 -19.56 12.26 -13.41
C TRP A 319 -20.13 11.88 -12.05
N VAL A 320 -20.94 12.77 -11.46
CA VAL A 320 -21.70 12.51 -10.22
C VAL A 320 -23.19 12.59 -10.48
N VAL A 321 -23.99 11.84 -9.72
CA VAL A 321 -25.45 11.92 -9.73
C VAL A 321 -25.90 12.77 -8.54
N ARG A 322 -26.91 13.63 -8.71
CA ARG A 322 -27.63 14.28 -7.60
C ARG A 322 -29.14 14.13 -7.81
N HIS A 323 -29.92 14.20 -6.74
CA HIS A 323 -31.39 14.26 -6.86
C HIS A 323 -31.83 15.51 -7.61
N LYS A 324 -32.92 15.40 -8.40
CA LYS A 324 -33.57 16.56 -9.03
C LYS A 324 -34.20 17.50 -8.01
N ASP A 325 -34.87 16.92 -7.01
CA ASP A 325 -35.51 17.65 -5.92
C ASP A 325 -34.47 17.94 -4.82
N THR A 326 -34.12 19.22 -4.69
CA THR A 326 -33.17 19.73 -3.69
C THR A 326 -33.73 19.67 -2.28
N ALA A 327 -35.05 19.78 -2.10
CA ALA A 327 -35.71 19.65 -0.80
C ALA A 327 -35.66 18.20 -0.31
N LEU A 328 -35.98 17.24 -1.18
CA LEU A 328 -35.82 15.81 -0.90
C LEU A 328 -34.37 15.48 -0.53
N CYS A 329 -33.41 15.96 -1.33
CA CYS A 329 -32.00 15.72 -1.08
C CYS A 329 -31.54 16.26 0.29
N SER A 330 -32.03 17.42 0.68
CA SER A 330 -31.68 18.05 1.96
C SER A 330 -32.27 17.30 3.14
N ARG A 331 -33.52 16.83 3.03
CA ARG A 331 -34.17 15.99 4.05
C ARG A 331 -33.40 14.67 4.27
N LEU A 332 -33.13 13.93 3.19
CA LEU A 332 -32.40 12.66 3.25
C LEU A 332 -30.97 12.83 3.80
N LYS A 333 -30.32 13.97 3.52
CA LYS A 333 -29.01 14.30 4.10
C LYS A 333 -29.12 14.45 5.62
N ARG A 334 -30.12 15.18 6.11
CA ARG A 334 -30.34 15.39 7.54
C ARG A 334 -30.66 14.08 8.26
N GLU A 335 -31.57 13.28 7.73
CA GLU A 335 -31.92 11.95 8.28
C GLU A 335 -30.68 11.04 8.41
N ARG A 336 -29.81 11.03 7.38
CA ARG A 336 -28.55 10.28 7.45
C ARG A 336 -27.59 10.83 8.50
N GLN A 337 -27.46 12.16 8.61
CA GLN A 337 -26.59 12.80 9.60
C GLN A 337 -27.08 12.49 11.02
N GLU A 338 -28.38 12.61 11.28
CA GLU A 338 -29.00 12.25 12.56
C GLU A 338 -28.78 10.77 12.89
N HIS A 339 -28.97 9.87 11.92
CA HIS A 339 -28.69 8.44 12.12
C HIS A 339 -27.20 8.17 12.40
N GLN A 340 -26.30 8.81 11.65
CA GLN A 340 -24.85 8.68 11.86
C GLN A 340 -24.43 9.21 13.23
N GLU A 341 -24.99 10.33 13.67
CA GLU A 341 -24.74 10.89 14.99
C GLU A 341 -25.28 9.99 16.11
N GLN A 342 -26.49 9.43 15.94
CA GLN A 342 -27.04 8.45 16.89
C GLN A 342 -26.17 7.20 17.00
N GLU A 343 -25.74 6.63 15.86
CA GLU A 343 -24.85 5.46 15.87
C GLU A 343 -23.47 5.80 16.45
N HIS A 344 -22.94 6.99 16.17
CA HIS A 344 -21.69 7.45 16.76
C HIS A 344 -21.82 7.64 18.28
N GLN A 345 -22.89 8.28 18.75
CA GLN A 345 -23.17 8.43 20.18
C GLN A 345 -23.33 7.07 20.89
N LYS A 346 -24.04 6.11 20.28
CA LYS A 346 -24.13 4.74 20.79
C LYS A 346 -22.76 4.05 20.84
N ALA A 347 -21.96 4.18 19.79
CA ALA A 347 -20.61 3.61 19.73
C ALA A 347 -19.69 4.21 20.79
N MET A 348 -19.72 5.53 20.98
CA MET A 348 -18.96 6.22 22.02
C MET A 348 -19.42 5.82 23.42
N GLY A 349 -20.73 5.71 23.66
CA GLY A 349 -21.28 5.24 24.94
C GLY A 349 -20.83 3.80 25.25
N LYS A 350 -20.81 2.92 24.24
CA LYS A 350 -20.32 1.55 24.38
C LYS A 350 -18.82 1.49 24.64
N LEU A 351 -18.02 2.30 23.96
CA LEU A 351 -16.57 2.40 24.19
C LEU A 351 -16.27 2.91 25.61
N GLU A 352 -17.00 3.93 26.08
CA GLU A 352 -16.87 4.44 27.44
C GLU A 352 -17.26 3.39 28.48
N ALA A 353 -18.34 2.63 28.24
CA ALA A 353 -18.75 1.51 29.11
C ALA A 353 -17.67 0.42 29.16
N ARG A 354 -17.05 0.06 28.03
CA ARG A 354 -15.93 -0.89 27.98
C ARG A 354 -14.72 -0.41 28.78
N ARG A 355 -14.37 0.88 28.66
CA ARG A 355 -13.29 1.50 29.43
C ARG A 355 -13.58 1.44 30.92
N LYS A 356 -14.79 1.85 31.34
CA LYS A 356 -15.23 1.80 32.74
C LYS A 356 -15.22 0.37 33.30
N LEU A 357 -15.68 -0.60 32.52
CA LEU A 357 -15.67 -2.01 32.91
C LEU A 357 -14.23 -2.53 33.15
N ARG A 358 -13.30 -2.17 32.25
CA ARG A 358 -11.88 -2.53 32.40
C ARG A 358 -11.27 -1.87 33.64
N GLU A 359 -11.54 -0.58 33.86
CA GLU A 359 -11.06 0.14 35.04
C GLU A 359 -11.59 -0.47 36.33
N LEU A 360 -12.88 -0.80 36.38
CA LEU A 360 -13.51 -1.50 37.50
C LEU A 360 -12.84 -2.85 37.77
N ALA A 361 -12.64 -3.66 36.73
CA ALA A 361 -12.01 -4.98 36.87
C ALA A 361 -10.53 -4.92 37.28
N MET A 362 -9.79 -3.90 36.83
CA MET A 362 -8.37 -3.76 37.18
C MET A 362 -8.16 -3.18 38.58
N LYS A 363 -9.07 -2.30 39.03
CA LYS A 363 -8.97 -1.63 40.32
C LYS A 363 -9.54 -2.47 41.45
N ASP A 364 -10.74 -3.03 41.25
CA ASP A 364 -11.54 -3.67 42.30
C ASP A 364 -11.62 -5.20 42.10
N GLY A 365 -11.02 -5.73 41.04
CA GLY A 365 -11.03 -7.16 40.72
C GLY A 365 -9.86 -7.94 41.30
N ASP A 366 -10.20 -9.01 42.02
CA ASP A 366 -9.23 -9.95 42.56
C ASP A 366 -8.65 -10.84 41.46
N TYR A 367 -7.33 -10.97 41.46
CA TYR A 367 -6.65 -12.01 40.68
C TYR A 367 -6.53 -13.26 41.55
N LEU A 368 -7.25 -14.31 41.19
CA LEU A 368 -7.22 -15.59 41.88
C LEU A 368 -6.26 -16.53 41.14
N PRO A 369 -5.11 -16.91 41.72
CA PRO A 369 -4.20 -17.83 41.06
C PRO A 369 -4.82 -19.23 40.90
N GLY A 370 -4.24 -20.03 40.01
CA GLY A 370 -4.71 -21.39 39.69
C GLY A 370 -5.65 -21.43 38.48
N GLU A 371 -6.13 -22.63 38.15
CA GLU A 371 -6.96 -22.86 36.96
C GLU A 371 -8.44 -22.83 37.30
N HIS A 372 -9.13 -21.76 36.91
CA HIS A 372 -10.56 -21.59 37.13
C HIS A 372 -11.36 -21.95 35.88
N ARG A 373 -12.29 -22.90 36.02
CA ARG A 373 -13.28 -23.18 34.98
C ARG A 373 -14.52 -22.31 35.23
N LEU A 374 -14.82 -21.43 34.30
CA LEU A 374 -15.96 -20.54 34.38
C LEU A 374 -17.23 -21.18 33.76
N PRO A 375 -18.43 -20.73 34.14
CA PRO A 375 -19.67 -21.08 33.45
C PRO A 375 -19.61 -20.79 31.94
N ASP A 376 -20.39 -21.55 31.17
CA ASP A 376 -20.41 -21.42 29.70
C ASP A 376 -21.13 -20.16 29.19
N GLU A 377 -21.96 -19.52 30.03
CA GLU A 377 -22.69 -18.29 29.69
C GLU A 377 -21.75 -17.08 29.64
N GLN A 378 -21.22 -16.81 28.44
CA GLN A 378 -20.30 -15.70 28.18
C GLN A 378 -21.02 -14.49 27.55
N ILE A 379 -20.82 -13.33 28.15
CA ILE A 379 -21.22 -12.04 27.60
C ILE A 379 -20.00 -11.43 26.92
N TYR A 380 -19.98 -11.44 25.59
CA TYR A 380 -18.89 -10.86 24.82
C TYR A 380 -18.94 -9.33 24.89
N ILE A 381 -17.80 -8.74 25.25
CA ILE A 381 -17.61 -7.30 25.34
C ILE A 381 -16.90 -6.82 24.09
N GLU A 382 -15.88 -7.54 23.64
CA GLU A 382 -15.08 -7.18 22.46
C GLU A 382 -14.50 -8.42 21.78
N GLY A 383 -14.53 -8.43 20.46
CA GLY A 383 -13.75 -9.37 19.65
C GLY A 383 -14.20 -10.81 19.83
N ARG A 384 -15.51 -11.10 19.76
CA ARG A 384 -16.02 -12.49 19.78
C ARG A 384 -15.26 -13.40 18.82
N ASN A 385 -14.94 -12.90 17.62
CA ASN A 385 -14.19 -13.66 16.61
C ASN A 385 -12.68 -13.76 16.89
N SER A 386 -12.14 -12.91 17.76
CA SER A 386 -10.71 -12.89 18.11
C SER A 386 -10.36 -13.87 19.24
N VAL A 387 -11.38 -14.48 19.89
CA VAL A 387 -11.19 -15.40 21.02
C VAL A 387 -10.42 -16.66 20.62
N ILE A 388 -10.54 -17.12 19.38
CA ILE A 388 -9.78 -18.30 18.92
C ILE A 388 -8.29 -18.02 18.68
N TYR A 389 -7.88 -16.75 18.67
CA TYR A 389 -6.50 -16.31 18.36
C TYR A 389 -5.82 -15.59 19.52
N GLY A 390 -6.31 -15.77 20.74
CA GLY A 390 -5.69 -15.14 21.91
C GLY A 390 -6.07 -13.68 22.16
N GLY A 391 -7.10 -13.16 21.46
CA GLY A 391 -7.65 -11.83 21.71
C GLY A 391 -9.07 -11.85 22.27
N GLY A 392 -9.65 -10.67 22.44
CA GLY A 392 -11.04 -10.50 22.88
C GLY A 392 -11.22 -10.45 24.39
N ILE A 393 -12.36 -9.89 24.79
CA ILE A 393 -12.75 -9.63 26.17
C ILE A 393 -14.18 -10.11 26.35
N TRP A 394 -14.44 -10.85 27.43
CA TRP A 394 -15.79 -11.25 27.81
C TRP A 394 -15.99 -11.19 29.32
N VAL A 395 -17.26 -11.21 29.70
CA VAL A 395 -17.70 -11.28 31.08
C VAL A 395 -18.47 -12.57 31.31
N VAL A 396 -18.26 -13.19 32.47
CA VAL A 396 -19.07 -14.32 32.95
C VAL A 396 -19.67 -13.95 34.29
N ILE A 397 -21.00 -13.93 34.39
CA ILE A 397 -21.71 -13.67 35.65
C ILE A 397 -21.85 -15.00 36.41
N GLU A 398 -21.45 -15.05 37.68
CA GLU A 398 -21.60 -16.27 38.47
C GLU A 398 -23.09 -16.58 38.75
N PRO A 399 -23.48 -17.86 38.88
CA PRO A 399 -24.88 -18.24 39.10
C PRO A 399 -25.53 -17.61 40.34
N ASP A 400 -24.74 -17.28 41.36
CA ASP A 400 -25.20 -16.61 42.58
C ASP A 400 -25.43 -15.11 42.41
N LYS A 401 -25.06 -14.53 41.26
CA LYS A 401 -25.14 -13.12 40.90
C LYS A 401 -24.45 -12.19 41.91
N ARG A 402 -23.44 -12.68 42.64
CA ARG A 402 -22.65 -11.85 43.56
C ARG A 402 -21.37 -11.34 42.94
N HIS A 403 -20.87 -12.05 41.94
CA HIS A 403 -19.63 -11.69 41.24
C HIS A 403 -19.78 -11.89 39.74
N PHE A 404 -18.88 -11.25 39.03
CA PHE A 404 -18.59 -11.57 37.65
C PHE A 404 -17.10 -11.71 37.44
N TRP A 405 -16.73 -12.44 36.39
CA TRP A 405 -15.37 -12.53 35.89
C TRP A 405 -15.21 -11.62 34.69
N TYR A 406 -14.24 -10.71 34.74
CA TYR A 406 -13.76 -9.98 33.57
C TYR A 406 -12.57 -10.74 33.00
N VAL A 407 -12.72 -11.25 31.79
CA VAL A 407 -11.76 -12.18 31.19
C VAL A 407 -11.16 -11.56 29.94
N ILE A 408 -9.83 -11.54 29.89
CA ILE A 408 -9.03 -11.14 28.74
C ILE A 408 -8.35 -12.39 28.23
N ASN A 409 -8.56 -12.71 26.96
CA ASN A 409 -7.83 -13.80 26.34
C ASN A 409 -6.33 -13.50 26.31
N ASN A 410 -5.52 -14.51 26.58
CA ASN A 410 -4.06 -14.40 26.64
C ASN A 410 -3.45 -15.69 26.10
N GLY A 411 -3.96 -16.09 24.93
CA GLY A 411 -3.62 -17.33 24.27
C GLY A 411 -2.97 -17.13 22.91
N ALA A 412 -2.47 -15.92 22.63
CA ALA A 412 -1.77 -15.65 21.38
C ALA A 412 -0.33 -16.19 21.48
N ASP A 413 0.24 -16.50 20.32
CA ASP A 413 1.63 -16.96 20.24
C ASP A 413 2.57 -15.85 20.72
N GLY A 414 3.37 -16.16 21.74
CA GLY A 414 4.32 -15.21 22.35
C GLY A 414 3.82 -14.53 23.62
N ASP A 415 2.56 -14.76 24.02
CA ASP A 415 2.03 -14.29 25.29
C ASP A 415 2.67 -15.02 26.49
N ASP A 416 2.69 -14.34 27.64
CA ASP A 416 3.08 -14.97 28.91
C ASP A 416 1.91 -15.76 29.50
N TRP A 417 1.84 -17.05 29.16
CA TRP A 417 0.80 -17.95 29.65
C TRP A 417 0.92 -18.27 31.15
N SER A 418 2.02 -17.91 31.81
CA SER A 418 2.15 -18.10 33.27
C SER A 418 1.18 -17.23 34.06
N SER A 419 0.67 -16.16 33.42
CA SER A 419 -0.36 -15.29 34.00
C SER A 419 -1.78 -15.85 33.87
N ASN A 420 -1.99 -16.94 33.12
CA ASN A 420 -3.32 -17.50 32.89
C ASN A 420 -3.87 -18.14 34.16
N ASN A 421 -5.09 -17.75 34.52
CA ASN A 421 -5.84 -18.32 35.64
C ASN A 421 -7.25 -18.76 35.25
N VAL A 422 -7.66 -18.61 33.99
CA VAL A 422 -8.94 -19.09 33.47
C VAL A 422 -8.70 -20.13 32.39
N LEU A 423 -9.34 -21.28 32.54
CA LEU A 423 -9.32 -22.34 31.54
C LEU A 423 -10.22 -21.96 30.36
N THR A 424 -9.65 -22.02 29.16
CA THR A 424 -10.38 -21.86 27.89
C THR A 424 -10.19 -23.10 27.03
N GLY A 425 -10.81 -23.14 25.84
CA GLY A 425 -10.52 -24.19 24.87
C GLY A 425 -9.10 -24.13 24.28
N GLY A 426 -8.36 -23.04 24.52
CA GLY A 426 -6.98 -22.83 24.05
C GLY A 426 -5.96 -22.76 25.20
N ALA A 427 -4.97 -21.88 25.08
CA ALA A 427 -3.86 -21.74 26.05
C ALA A 427 -4.25 -21.13 27.40
N GLY A 428 -5.51 -20.68 27.56
CA GLY A 428 -6.03 -20.05 28.77
C GLY A 428 -6.31 -18.56 28.60
N ALA A 429 -6.70 -17.92 29.69
CA ALA A 429 -7.01 -16.49 29.75
C ALA A 429 -6.70 -15.92 31.14
N ILE A 430 -6.69 -14.59 31.22
CA ILE A 430 -6.53 -13.85 32.48
C ILE A 430 -7.91 -13.35 32.93
N GLY A 431 -8.35 -13.83 34.09
CA GLY A 431 -9.60 -13.47 34.75
C GLY A 431 -9.39 -12.63 36.00
N ARG A 432 -10.20 -11.58 36.14
CA ARG A 432 -10.37 -10.80 37.37
C ARG A 432 -11.78 -11.04 37.91
N LYS A 433 -11.88 -11.48 39.17
CA LYS A 433 -13.17 -11.69 39.84
C LYS A 433 -13.59 -10.40 40.55
N VAL A 434 -14.76 -9.87 40.22
CA VAL A 434 -15.23 -8.55 40.66
C VAL A 434 -16.61 -8.70 41.31
N PRO A 435 -16.92 -8.02 42.42
CA PRO A 435 -18.27 -7.95 42.95
C PRO A 435 -19.27 -7.40 41.92
N LEU A 436 -20.41 -8.08 41.76
CA LEU A 436 -21.49 -7.65 40.88
C LEU A 436 -22.41 -6.69 41.64
N THR A 437 -22.15 -5.41 41.51
CA THR A 437 -23.05 -4.34 41.96
C THR A 437 -24.05 -3.97 40.86
N ASP A 438 -25.12 -3.26 41.21
CA ASP A 438 -26.08 -2.74 40.22
C ASP A 438 -25.40 -1.81 39.19
N GLU A 439 -24.42 -1.03 39.64
CA GLU A 439 -23.59 -0.19 38.77
C GLU A 439 -22.76 -1.02 37.80
N ALA A 440 -22.08 -2.07 38.29
CA ALA A 440 -21.31 -2.97 37.44
C ALA A 440 -22.19 -3.65 36.39
N LEU A 441 -23.39 -4.11 36.78
CA LEU A 441 -24.35 -4.72 35.86
C LEU A 441 -24.78 -3.74 34.76
N ALA A 442 -25.11 -2.49 35.12
CA ALA A 442 -25.46 -1.47 34.15
C ALA A 442 -24.32 -1.17 33.15
N ILE A 443 -23.07 -1.14 33.63
CA ILE A 443 -21.88 -0.99 32.77
C ILE A 443 -21.73 -2.19 31.83
N ILE A 444 -21.90 -3.41 32.33
CA ILE A 444 -21.82 -4.64 31.52
C ILE A 444 -22.87 -4.60 30.41
N GLU A 445 -24.13 -4.28 30.72
CA GLU A 445 -25.21 -4.17 29.72
C GLU A 445 -24.90 -3.12 28.63
N ALA A 446 -24.34 -1.97 29.01
CA ALA A 446 -23.95 -0.94 28.06
C ALA A 446 -22.74 -1.32 27.18
N ALA A 447 -21.89 -2.23 27.65
CA ALA A 447 -20.66 -2.64 26.97
C ALA A 447 -20.83 -3.83 26.00
N LYS A 448 -21.94 -4.57 26.08
CA LYS A 448 -22.20 -5.80 25.31
C LYS A 448 -22.08 -5.58 23.80
N GLU A 449 -21.45 -6.52 23.11
CA GLU A 449 -21.28 -6.50 21.64
C GLU A 449 -22.62 -6.57 20.88
#